data_AF-A0A0J0YE09-F1
#
_entry.id   AF-A0A0J0YE09-F1
#
_cell.length_a   1.000
_cell.length_b   1.000
_cell.length_c   1.000
_cell.angle_alpha   90.00
_cell.angle_beta   90.00
_cell.angle_gamma   90.00
#
_symmetry.space_group_name_H-M   'P 1'
#
loop_
_entity.id
_entity.type
_entity.pdbx_description
1 polymer ?
#
loop_
_entity_poly.entity_id
_entity_poly.type
_entity_poly.pdbx_seq_one_letter_code
_entity_poly.pdbx_strand_id
1 'polypeptide(L)'
;MKNIFKTKKQWSMTFIVMFYSLVSFAQDCPSIIGVIKTTPTKFPETCLADVFASPSAQTISTGETTAISLVATKPNTTYSWTVTQVGLTGATSGTGNAIRQQLTNIGSETAFATYVVIPKLGNCSGAPVTIVVNVRPLYRNIVKNSTFTKNNCGNGAIGSTVIYTVAEGTYTGTTQLAADALAENDSKTNGQAYADANGTCSFENVVKSGFVRDNCAPGGIGSAVVYTVGVGKYRAATQAAADLLAQNDGQAYANANGTCTFSSTKSGSFTKNNCDVGGTGSVVVYSKMITSIISQEDADTLAQDDVNLNGQANANKTGTCSFGNVAKSGFVRNNCAVGGIGSAVVYTVAAGKY
;
A
#
# COMPACT_ATOMS: atom_id res chain seq x y z
N MET A 1 -45.25 27.26 25.30
CA MET A 1 -45.88 28.47 24.74
C MET A 1 -45.61 28.57 23.24
N LYS A 2 -46.58 28.20 22.41
CA LYS A 2 -47.06 28.93 21.21
C LYS A 2 -47.90 27.98 20.34
N ASN A 3 -49.21 28.23 20.40
CA ASN A 3 -50.26 27.71 19.51
C ASN A 3 -50.04 28.16 18.07
N ILE A 4 -50.31 27.29 17.09
CA ILE A 4 -50.89 27.70 15.80
C ILE A 4 -51.97 26.68 15.40
N PHE A 5 -53.20 27.17 15.34
CA PHE A 5 -54.42 26.53 14.85
C PHE A 5 -54.38 26.27 13.34
N LYS A 6 -54.91 25.14 12.87
CA LYS A 6 -55.56 25.04 11.56
C LYS A 6 -56.83 24.19 11.67
N THR A 7 -57.95 24.87 11.48
CA THR A 7 -59.33 24.40 11.43
C THR A 7 -59.59 23.55 10.17
N LYS A 8 -60.19 22.37 10.32
CA LYS A 8 -60.83 21.64 9.21
C LYS A 8 -62.34 21.73 9.35
N LYS A 9 -62.95 22.26 8.29
CA LYS A 9 -64.35 22.63 8.14
C LYS A 9 -65.19 21.37 7.87
N GLN A 10 -66.19 21.19 8.70
CA GLN A 10 -67.21 20.14 8.69
C GLN A 10 -68.26 20.48 7.60
N TRP A 11 -68.66 19.49 6.79
CA TRP A 11 -69.89 19.53 5.99
C TRP A 11 -70.66 18.24 6.27
N SER A 12 -71.69 18.37 7.11
CA SER A 12 -72.71 17.36 7.39
C SER A 12 -73.81 17.52 6.37
N MET A 13 -74.10 16.49 5.58
CA MET A 13 -75.16 16.50 4.58
C MET A 13 -76.25 15.51 5.04
N THR A 14 -77.29 16.08 5.64
CA THR A 14 -78.47 15.39 6.15
C THR A 14 -79.42 15.10 4.98
N PHE A 15 -79.72 13.83 4.70
CA PHE A 15 -80.80 13.42 3.79
C PHE A 15 -81.95 12.87 4.62
N ILE A 16 -83.14 13.45 4.45
CA ILE A 16 -84.34 13.22 5.26
C ILE A 16 -85.54 13.04 4.30
N VAL A 17 -86.32 11.98 4.56
CA VAL A 17 -87.68 11.58 4.06
C VAL A 17 -87.72 11.09 2.59
N MET A 18 -88.48 10.08 2.18
CA MET A 18 -89.86 9.76 2.56
C MET A 18 -90.23 8.34 2.12
N PHE A 19 -90.73 7.54 3.06
CA PHE A 19 -91.46 6.30 2.78
C PHE A 19 -92.83 6.67 2.21
N TYR A 20 -93.14 6.21 1.00
CA TYR A 20 -94.51 6.06 0.51
C TYR A 20 -94.73 4.61 0.10
N SER A 21 -95.53 3.90 0.90
CA SER A 21 -96.11 2.62 0.54
C SER A 21 -97.37 2.89 -0.29
N LEU A 22 -97.34 2.56 -1.58
CA LEU A 22 -98.51 2.52 -2.43
C LEU A 22 -98.92 1.06 -2.59
N VAL A 23 -99.96 0.69 -1.86
CA VAL A 23 -100.69 -0.57 -2.04
C VAL A 23 -101.60 -0.40 -3.25
N SER A 24 -101.20 -0.97 -4.39
CA SER A 24 -102.07 -1.13 -5.55
C SER A 24 -102.81 -2.46 -5.42
N PHE A 25 -104.11 -2.39 -5.15
CA PHE A 25 -105.03 -3.52 -5.23
C PHE A 25 -105.11 -3.99 -6.70
N ALA A 26 -104.58 -5.18 -6.98
CA ALA A 26 -104.82 -5.87 -8.23
C ALA A 26 -106.20 -6.53 -8.18
N GLN A 27 -106.96 -6.30 -9.24
CA GLN A 27 -108.31 -6.77 -9.50
C GLN A 27 -108.38 -8.30 -9.52
N ASP A 28 -109.38 -8.88 -8.86
CA ASP A 28 -109.69 -10.31 -8.87
C ASP A 28 -109.93 -10.79 -10.31
N CYS A 29 -109.00 -11.60 -10.85
CA CYS A 29 -109.23 -12.40 -12.05
C CYS A 29 -109.74 -13.80 -11.64
N PRO A 30 -110.71 -14.38 -12.36
CA PRO A 30 -111.23 -15.70 -12.04
C PRO A 30 -110.15 -16.78 -12.16
N SER A 31 -110.23 -17.78 -11.28
CA SER A 31 -109.33 -18.93 -11.22
C SER A 31 -109.32 -19.71 -12.54
N ILE A 32 -108.17 -19.74 -13.21
CA ILE A 32 -107.91 -20.67 -14.31
C ILE A 32 -107.63 -22.04 -13.69
N ILE A 33 -108.60 -22.95 -13.71
CA ILE A 33 -108.37 -24.37 -13.49
C ILE A 33 -107.91 -24.97 -14.82
N GLY A 34 -106.61 -24.89 -15.05
CA GLY A 34 -105.92 -25.63 -16.11
C GLY A 34 -104.80 -26.43 -15.47
N VAL A 35 -104.75 -27.74 -15.72
CA VAL A 35 -103.60 -28.55 -15.33
C VAL A 35 -102.42 -28.04 -16.15
N ILE A 36 -101.52 -27.28 -15.53
CA ILE A 36 -100.23 -26.98 -16.13
C ILE A 36 -99.49 -28.31 -16.19
N LYS A 37 -99.47 -28.92 -17.38
CA LYS A 37 -98.52 -29.99 -17.66
C LYS A 37 -97.17 -29.30 -17.81
N THR A 38 -96.50 -29.04 -16.69
CA THR A 38 -95.08 -28.72 -16.70
C THR A 38 -94.40 -29.98 -17.21
N THR A 39 -94.09 -30.01 -18.50
CA THR A 39 -92.99 -30.85 -18.98
C THR A 39 -91.79 -30.44 -18.12
N PRO A 40 -91.11 -31.35 -17.40
CA PRO A 40 -89.91 -30.97 -16.70
C PRO A 40 -88.91 -30.52 -17.76
N THR A 41 -88.81 -29.22 -17.97
CA THR A 41 -87.62 -28.63 -18.58
C THR A 41 -86.50 -29.02 -17.64
N LYS A 42 -85.69 -29.99 -18.09
CA LYS A 42 -84.43 -30.39 -17.49
C LYS A 42 -83.79 -29.13 -16.93
N PHE A 43 -83.78 -28.98 -15.60
CA PHE A 43 -82.96 -27.97 -14.94
C PHE A 43 -81.56 -28.09 -15.54
N PRO A 44 -80.89 -26.99 -15.93
CA PRO A 44 -79.54 -27.11 -16.44
C PRO A 44 -78.75 -27.90 -15.40
N GLU A 45 -78.27 -29.09 -15.79
CA GLU A 45 -77.45 -29.94 -14.94
C GLU A 45 -76.36 -29.07 -14.35
N THR A 46 -76.41 -28.85 -13.04
CA THR A 46 -75.39 -28.06 -12.36
C THR A 46 -74.07 -28.81 -12.55
N CYS A 47 -73.08 -28.10 -13.07
CA CYS A 47 -71.82 -28.73 -13.42
C CYS A 47 -71.14 -29.29 -12.18
N LEU A 48 -70.91 -30.61 -12.14
CA LEU A 48 -70.23 -31.27 -11.02
C LEU A 48 -68.71 -31.35 -11.20
N ALA A 49 -68.16 -30.82 -12.30
CA ALA A 49 -66.73 -30.78 -12.54
C ALA A 49 -66.03 -29.86 -11.53
N ASP A 50 -65.02 -30.38 -10.85
CA ASP A 50 -64.24 -29.69 -9.83
C ASP A 50 -62.74 -29.80 -10.10
N VAL A 51 -61.95 -28.91 -9.48
CA VAL A 51 -60.50 -29.00 -9.49
C VAL A 51 -59.93 -28.47 -8.19
N PHE A 52 -58.94 -29.18 -7.69
CA PHE A 52 -58.10 -28.79 -6.58
C PHE A 52 -56.65 -28.77 -7.06
N ALA A 53 -56.00 -27.63 -6.88
CA ALA A 53 -54.59 -27.45 -7.17
C ALA A 53 -53.76 -27.63 -5.90
N SER A 54 -52.71 -28.45 -5.98
CA SER A 54 -51.75 -28.65 -4.89
C SER A 54 -50.33 -28.40 -5.39
N PRO A 55 -49.64 -27.35 -4.92
CA PRO A 55 -50.16 -26.28 -4.06
C PRO A 55 -51.10 -25.32 -4.84
N SER A 56 -51.96 -24.59 -4.13
CA SER A 56 -52.86 -23.57 -4.72
C SER A 56 -52.17 -22.24 -5.04
N ALA A 57 -50.95 -22.03 -4.51
CA ALA A 57 -50.03 -20.98 -4.91
C ALA A 57 -48.59 -21.50 -4.71
N GLN A 58 -47.67 -21.09 -5.57
CA GLN A 58 -46.26 -21.53 -5.49
C GLN A 58 -45.34 -20.31 -5.55
N THR A 59 -44.24 -20.34 -4.79
CA THR A 59 -43.13 -19.40 -4.99
C THR A 59 -41.90 -20.22 -5.33
N ILE A 60 -41.25 -19.87 -6.45
CA ILE A 60 -40.06 -20.55 -6.97
C ILE A 60 -38.96 -19.54 -7.29
N SER A 61 -37.73 -20.01 -7.43
CA SER A 61 -36.61 -19.21 -7.92
C SER A 61 -36.60 -19.18 -9.45
N THR A 62 -36.04 -18.14 -10.06
CA THR A 62 -35.87 -18.10 -11.52
C THR A 62 -35.12 -19.34 -12.03
N GLY A 63 -35.63 -19.94 -13.10
CA GLY A 63 -35.12 -21.18 -13.69
C GLY A 63 -35.65 -22.46 -13.06
N GLU A 64 -36.45 -22.40 -12.00
CA GLU A 64 -37.09 -23.59 -11.42
C GLU A 64 -38.35 -24.01 -12.19
N THR A 65 -38.73 -25.29 -12.02
CA THR A 65 -39.93 -25.88 -12.64
C THR A 65 -41.10 -25.87 -11.66
N THR A 66 -42.28 -25.46 -12.12
CA THR A 66 -43.50 -25.54 -11.32
C THR A 66 -43.83 -26.99 -10.95
N ALA A 67 -44.43 -27.19 -9.78
CA ALA A 67 -44.77 -28.51 -9.26
C ALA A 67 -46.23 -28.55 -8.79
N ILE A 68 -47.15 -28.16 -9.67
CA ILE A 68 -48.57 -28.05 -9.37
C ILE A 68 -49.28 -29.29 -9.89
N SER A 69 -49.93 -30.02 -9.00
CA SER A 69 -50.79 -31.16 -9.34
C SER A 69 -52.26 -30.74 -9.35
N LEU A 70 -53.02 -31.22 -10.32
CA LEU A 70 -54.45 -30.96 -10.48
C LEU A 70 -55.23 -32.25 -10.22
N VAL A 71 -56.16 -32.20 -9.27
CA VAL A 71 -56.98 -33.35 -8.87
C VAL A 71 -58.45 -32.95 -8.79
N ALA A 72 -59.36 -33.89 -9.02
CA ALA A 72 -60.81 -33.70 -8.97
C ALA A 72 -61.42 -34.78 -8.09
N THR A 73 -62.55 -34.49 -7.45
CA THR A 73 -63.31 -35.55 -6.74
C THR A 73 -64.12 -36.40 -7.71
N LYS A 74 -64.42 -35.87 -8.90
CA LYS A 74 -65.17 -36.59 -9.94
C LYS A 74 -64.23 -37.29 -10.92
N PRO A 75 -64.34 -38.62 -11.09
CA PRO A 75 -63.59 -39.35 -12.10
C PRO A 75 -63.85 -38.81 -13.51
N ASN A 76 -62.87 -38.98 -14.40
CA ASN A 76 -62.91 -38.52 -15.81
C ASN A 76 -63.00 -37.00 -15.99
N THR A 77 -62.77 -36.21 -14.93
CA THR A 77 -62.57 -34.78 -15.07
C THR A 77 -61.23 -34.52 -15.76
N THR A 78 -61.26 -33.73 -16.82
CA THR A 78 -60.07 -33.26 -17.55
C THR A 78 -59.80 -31.81 -17.23
N TYR A 79 -58.55 -31.37 -17.35
CA TYR A 79 -58.18 -29.98 -17.03
C TYR A 79 -57.54 -29.30 -18.24
N SER A 80 -57.93 -28.04 -18.43
CA SER A 80 -57.28 -27.11 -19.34
C SER A 80 -56.93 -25.85 -18.56
N TRP A 81 -55.86 -25.16 -18.95
CA TRP A 81 -55.51 -23.89 -18.34
C TRP A 81 -55.06 -22.88 -19.38
N THR A 82 -55.35 -21.62 -19.08
CA THR A 82 -54.74 -20.47 -19.75
C THR A 82 -53.80 -19.79 -18.76
N VAL A 83 -52.79 -19.07 -19.27
CA VAL A 83 -51.83 -18.37 -18.43
C VAL A 83 -51.62 -16.93 -18.88
N THR A 84 -51.55 -16.03 -17.90
CA THR A 84 -51.04 -14.68 -18.07
C THR A 84 -49.71 -14.57 -17.32
N GLN A 85 -48.64 -14.17 -18.00
CA GLN A 85 -47.32 -13.98 -17.42
C GLN A 85 -46.91 -12.51 -17.45
N VAL A 86 -46.33 -12.02 -16.36
CA VAL A 86 -45.82 -10.64 -16.22
C VAL A 86 -44.41 -10.70 -15.68
N GLY A 87 -43.45 -10.15 -16.43
CA GLY A 87 -42.04 -10.10 -16.02
C GLY A 87 -41.30 -11.44 -16.03
N LEU A 88 -41.85 -12.48 -16.66
CA LEU A 88 -41.22 -13.79 -16.81
C LEU A 88 -41.48 -14.41 -18.18
N THR A 89 -40.72 -15.45 -18.50
CA THR A 89 -40.88 -16.32 -19.67
C THR A 89 -41.01 -17.78 -19.27
N GLY A 90 -41.54 -18.62 -20.17
CA GLY A 90 -41.62 -20.08 -20.02
C GLY A 90 -43.00 -20.58 -19.61
N ALA A 91 -43.92 -19.69 -19.24
CA ALA A 91 -45.30 -20.07 -18.96
C ALA A 91 -46.10 -20.25 -20.26
N THR A 92 -46.79 -21.38 -20.41
CA THR A 92 -47.61 -21.70 -21.58
C THR A 92 -48.97 -22.27 -21.19
N SER A 93 -50.00 -21.97 -22.01
CA SER A 93 -51.32 -22.57 -21.85
C SER A 93 -51.29 -24.03 -22.27
N GLY A 94 -52.14 -24.87 -21.67
CA GLY A 94 -52.06 -26.31 -21.90
C GLY A 94 -53.19 -27.11 -21.27
N THR A 95 -53.03 -28.43 -21.28
CA THR A 95 -53.96 -29.41 -20.73
C THR A 95 -53.20 -30.52 -20.02
N GLY A 96 -53.84 -31.19 -19.07
CA GLY A 96 -53.26 -32.33 -18.36
C GLY A 96 -53.46 -32.25 -16.84
N ASN A 97 -52.85 -33.18 -16.11
CA ASN A 97 -53.09 -33.33 -14.66
C ASN A 97 -52.06 -32.59 -13.79
N ALA A 98 -51.11 -31.88 -14.41
CA ALA A 98 -50.10 -31.11 -13.69
C ALA A 98 -49.57 -29.96 -14.55
N ILE A 99 -49.20 -28.85 -13.91
CA ILE A 99 -48.49 -27.74 -14.54
C ILE A 99 -47.02 -27.87 -14.13
N ARG A 100 -46.19 -28.31 -15.07
CA ARG A 100 -44.74 -28.50 -14.92
C ARG A 100 -44.00 -27.70 -15.98
N GLN A 101 -43.74 -26.44 -15.69
CA GLN A 101 -43.14 -25.49 -16.61
C GLN A 101 -41.96 -24.81 -15.92
N GLN A 102 -40.83 -24.73 -16.64
CA GLN A 102 -39.68 -24.00 -16.17
C GLN A 102 -39.89 -22.50 -16.41
N LEU A 103 -39.88 -21.71 -15.35
CA LEU A 103 -40.17 -20.28 -15.44
C LEU A 103 -38.91 -19.46 -15.16
N THR A 104 -38.64 -18.49 -16.02
CA THR A 104 -37.48 -17.59 -15.89
C THR A 104 -37.96 -16.18 -15.68
N ASN A 105 -37.62 -15.58 -14.53
CA ASN A 105 -37.82 -14.16 -14.28
C ASN A 105 -36.78 -13.37 -15.10
N ILE A 106 -37.23 -12.37 -15.86
CA ILE A 106 -36.41 -11.55 -16.76
C ILE A 106 -36.08 -10.15 -16.18
N GLY A 107 -36.62 -9.82 -15.00
CA GLY A 107 -36.44 -8.53 -14.33
C GLY A 107 -35.77 -8.65 -12.97
N SER A 108 -35.71 -7.51 -12.26
CA SER A 108 -35.17 -7.39 -10.90
C SER A 108 -36.24 -7.45 -9.80
N GLU A 109 -37.52 -7.50 -10.18
CA GLU A 109 -38.65 -7.61 -9.27
C GLU A 109 -39.26 -9.01 -9.32
N THR A 110 -40.03 -9.39 -8.31
CA THR A 110 -40.75 -10.68 -8.35
C THR A 110 -41.75 -10.68 -9.50
N ALA A 111 -41.66 -11.69 -10.35
CA ALA A 111 -42.51 -11.87 -11.52
C ALA A 111 -43.65 -12.86 -11.22
N PHE A 112 -44.71 -12.80 -12.02
CA PHE A 112 -45.94 -13.57 -11.77
C PHE A 112 -46.40 -14.35 -13.00
N ALA A 113 -46.79 -15.62 -12.78
CA ALA A 113 -47.59 -16.39 -13.72
C ALA A 113 -48.92 -16.75 -13.06
N THR A 114 -50.02 -16.31 -13.67
CA THR A 114 -51.38 -16.59 -13.19
C THR A 114 -52.02 -17.59 -14.14
N TYR A 115 -52.22 -18.81 -13.64
CA TYR A 115 -52.90 -19.88 -14.36
C TYR A 115 -54.37 -19.91 -13.97
N VAL A 116 -55.26 -19.95 -14.97
CA VAL A 116 -56.70 -20.14 -14.77
C VAL A 116 -57.04 -21.54 -15.27
N VAL A 117 -57.26 -22.46 -14.33
CA VAL A 117 -57.56 -23.86 -14.60
C VAL A 117 -59.06 -24.07 -14.65
N ILE A 118 -59.54 -24.65 -15.74
CA ILE A 118 -60.95 -24.97 -15.97
C ILE A 118 -61.08 -26.50 -16.03
N PRO A 119 -61.78 -27.14 -15.07
CA PRO A 119 -62.11 -28.55 -15.14
C PRO A 119 -63.29 -28.81 -16.09
N LYS A 120 -63.25 -29.92 -16.81
CA LYS A 120 -64.30 -30.35 -17.72
C LYS A 120 -64.67 -31.80 -17.48
N LEU A 121 -65.96 -32.05 -17.24
CA LEU A 121 -66.55 -33.39 -17.11
C LEU A 121 -67.54 -33.59 -18.26
N GLY A 122 -67.17 -34.40 -19.26
CA GLY A 122 -67.94 -34.52 -20.51
C GLY A 122 -68.00 -33.19 -21.26
N ASN A 123 -69.20 -32.62 -21.44
CA ASN A 123 -69.41 -31.31 -22.07
C ASN A 123 -69.53 -30.16 -21.06
N CYS A 124 -69.47 -30.48 -19.77
CA CYS A 124 -69.73 -29.51 -18.72
C CYS A 124 -68.43 -28.84 -18.25
N SER A 125 -68.39 -27.51 -18.26
CA SER A 125 -67.27 -26.70 -17.75
C SER A 125 -67.54 -26.30 -16.31
N GLY A 126 -66.68 -26.73 -15.39
CA GLY A 126 -66.75 -26.39 -13.98
C GLY A 126 -66.26 -24.98 -13.66
N ALA A 127 -66.29 -24.63 -12.37
CA ALA A 127 -65.80 -23.35 -11.90
C ALA A 127 -64.27 -23.24 -12.07
N PRO A 128 -63.75 -22.11 -12.59
CA PRO A 128 -62.31 -21.93 -12.74
C PRO A 128 -61.60 -21.76 -11.39
N VAL A 129 -60.40 -22.32 -11.26
CA VAL A 129 -59.49 -22.10 -10.13
C VAL A 129 -58.28 -21.31 -10.61
N THR A 130 -57.94 -20.26 -9.87
CA THR A 130 -56.77 -19.42 -10.16
C THR A 130 -55.58 -19.85 -9.30
N ILE A 131 -54.43 -20.03 -9.93
CA ILE A 131 -53.18 -20.41 -9.29
C ILE A 131 -52.15 -19.34 -9.63
N VAL A 132 -51.51 -18.79 -8.60
CA VAL A 132 -50.46 -17.78 -8.77
C VAL A 132 -49.11 -18.41 -8.46
N VAL A 133 -48.19 -18.30 -9.42
CA VAL A 133 -46.79 -18.66 -9.25
C VAL A 133 -45.96 -17.38 -9.21
N ASN A 134 -45.30 -17.15 -8.08
CA ASN A 134 -44.35 -16.06 -7.90
C ASN A 134 -42.94 -16.57 -8.23
N VAL A 135 -42.23 -15.88 -9.12
CA VAL A 135 -40.87 -16.26 -9.52
C VAL A 135 -39.90 -15.18 -9.06
N ARG A 136 -39.02 -15.53 -8.11
CA ARG A 136 -38.03 -14.60 -7.55
C ARG A 136 -36.92 -14.30 -8.58
N PRO A 137 -36.46 -13.06 -8.68
CA PRO A 137 -35.37 -12.68 -9.57
C PRO A 137 -34.03 -13.22 -9.05
N LEU A 138 -33.00 -13.16 -9.91
CA LEU A 138 -31.62 -13.46 -9.53
C LEU A 138 -30.84 -12.15 -9.44
N TYR A 139 -30.18 -11.92 -8.30
CA TYR A 139 -29.36 -10.72 -8.08
C TYR A 139 -27.89 -11.05 -8.33
N ARG A 140 -27.15 -10.04 -8.78
CA ARG A 140 -25.71 -10.10 -9.06
C ARG A 140 -24.97 -9.16 -8.13
N ASN A 141 -23.80 -9.55 -7.64
CA ASN A 141 -23.01 -8.66 -6.80
C ASN A 141 -22.60 -7.41 -7.57
N ILE A 142 -22.55 -6.26 -6.89
CA ILE A 142 -21.82 -5.10 -7.40
C ILE A 142 -20.30 -5.30 -7.22
N VAL A 143 -19.49 -4.43 -7.81
CA VAL A 143 -18.04 -4.44 -7.57
C VAL A 143 -17.77 -4.33 -6.07
N LYS A 144 -17.00 -5.28 -5.55
CA LYS A 144 -16.47 -5.25 -4.18
C LYS A 144 -14.97 -5.32 -4.24
N ASN A 145 -14.29 -4.52 -3.42
CA ASN A 145 -12.85 -4.56 -3.33
C ASN A 145 -12.40 -4.35 -1.89
N SER A 146 -11.17 -4.76 -1.61
CA SER A 146 -10.51 -4.55 -0.33
C SER A 146 -9.01 -4.35 -0.58
N THR A 147 -8.39 -3.52 0.25
CA THR A 147 -6.96 -3.23 0.17
C THR A 147 -6.22 -4.07 1.18
N PHE A 148 -5.13 -4.70 0.75
CA PHE A 148 -4.30 -5.57 1.58
C PHE A 148 -2.84 -5.18 1.42
N THR A 149 -2.09 -5.26 2.51
CA THR A 149 -0.64 -5.06 2.50
C THR A 149 0.03 -6.41 2.44
N LYS A 150 0.97 -6.60 1.50
CA LYS A 150 1.82 -7.80 1.47
C LYS A 150 2.53 -7.96 2.81
N ASN A 151 2.37 -9.11 3.47
CA ASN A 151 2.84 -9.28 4.85
C ASN A 151 3.96 -10.33 4.98
N ASN A 152 4.30 -11.03 3.90
CA ASN A 152 5.35 -12.05 3.85
C ASN A 152 6.70 -11.52 3.35
N CYS A 153 7.06 -10.28 3.69
CA CYS A 153 8.27 -9.60 3.20
C CYS A 153 9.57 -9.91 3.97
N GLY A 154 9.50 -10.74 5.02
CA GLY A 154 10.64 -10.98 5.92
C GLY A 154 10.86 -9.83 6.91
N ASN A 155 11.77 -10.02 7.86
CA ASN A 155 11.98 -9.05 8.95
C ASN A 155 12.59 -7.74 8.43
N GLY A 156 12.05 -6.60 8.86
CA GLY A 156 12.53 -5.26 8.51
C GLY A 156 12.10 -4.74 7.13
N ALA A 157 11.40 -5.55 6.34
CA ALA A 157 10.85 -5.12 5.06
C ALA A 157 9.44 -4.54 5.19
N ILE A 158 9.11 -3.63 4.28
CA ILE A 158 7.80 -2.97 4.16
C ILE A 158 7.15 -3.46 2.88
N GLY A 159 5.99 -4.11 3.03
CA GLY A 159 5.19 -4.59 1.90
C GLY A 159 4.36 -3.47 1.27
N SER A 160 4.15 -3.56 -0.04
CA SER A 160 3.24 -2.66 -0.75
C SER A 160 1.77 -3.00 -0.48
N THR A 161 0.92 -2.00 -0.63
CA THR A 161 -0.54 -2.19 -0.66
C THR A 161 -1.02 -2.57 -2.06
N VAL A 162 -1.91 -3.55 -2.14
CA VAL A 162 -2.55 -4.00 -3.39
C VAL A 162 -4.07 -4.06 -3.17
N ILE A 163 -4.84 -3.72 -4.21
CA ILE A 163 -6.31 -3.79 -4.20
C ILE A 163 -6.74 -5.10 -4.85
N TYR A 164 -7.46 -5.94 -4.12
CA TYR A 164 -8.15 -7.10 -4.69
C TYR A 164 -9.58 -6.71 -5.05
N THR A 165 -9.96 -6.92 -6.31
CA THR A 165 -11.26 -6.50 -6.84
C THR A 165 -12.04 -7.71 -7.35
N VAL A 166 -13.24 -7.90 -6.78
CA VAL A 166 -14.25 -8.81 -7.30
C VAL A 166 -15.13 -8.00 -8.23
N ALA A 167 -15.09 -8.35 -9.51
CA ALA A 167 -15.87 -7.68 -10.54
C ALA A 167 -17.38 -7.86 -10.30
N GLU A 168 -18.17 -6.93 -10.81
CA GLU A 168 -19.63 -7.03 -10.83
C GLU A 168 -20.07 -8.34 -11.51
N GLY A 169 -21.11 -8.97 -10.97
CA GLY A 169 -21.74 -10.14 -11.57
C GLY A 169 -20.99 -11.46 -11.44
N THR A 170 -19.85 -11.48 -10.73
CA THR A 170 -19.09 -12.68 -10.39
C THR A 170 -19.90 -13.67 -9.56
N TYR A 171 -20.67 -13.17 -8.59
CA TYR A 171 -21.54 -13.93 -7.69
C TYR A 171 -23.00 -13.60 -7.92
N THR A 172 -23.85 -14.61 -7.73
CA THR A 172 -25.30 -14.48 -7.79
C THR A 172 -25.95 -14.85 -6.47
N GLY A 173 -27.07 -14.22 -6.14
CA GLY A 173 -27.80 -14.47 -4.90
C GLY A 173 -29.31 -14.25 -5.04
N THR A 174 -30.05 -14.72 -4.05
CA THR A 174 -31.52 -14.54 -3.95
C THR A 174 -31.92 -13.13 -3.53
N THR A 175 -30.95 -12.33 -3.07
CA THR A 175 -31.07 -10.89 -2.78
C THR A 175 -29.75 -10.20 -3.15
N GLN A 176 -29.79 -8.87 -3.33
CA GLN A 176 -28.58 -8.08 -3.56
C GLN A 176 -27.56 -8.25 -2.44
N LEU A 177 -28.02 -8.18 -1.18
CA LEU A 177 -27.16 -8.34 0.00
C LEU A 177 -26.47 -9.70 0.04
N ALA A 178 -27.17 -10.78 -0.35
CA ALA A 178 -26.58 -12.11 -0.38
C ALA A 178 -25.48 -12.23 -1.44
N ALA A 179 -25.69 -11.68 -2.64
CA ALA A 179 -24.69 -11.68 -3.70
C ALA A 179 -23.47 -10.82 -3.32
N ASP A 180 -23.71 -9.63 -2.77
CA ASP A 180 -22.67 -8.73 -2.28
C ASP A 180 -21.86 -9.33 -1.14
N ALA A 181 -22.51 -10.03 -0.20
CA ALA A 181 -21.83 -10.68 0.92
C ALA A 181 -20.88 -11.80 0.45
N LEU A 182 -21.24 -12.53 -0.60
CA LEU A 182 -20.35 -13.53 -1.21
C LEU A 182 -19.12 -12.87 -1.84
N ALA A 183 -19.31 -11.79 -2.60
CA ALA A 183 -18.21 -11.02 -3.19
C ALA A 183 -17.31 -10.37 -2.12
N GLU A 184 -17.88 -9.86 -1.03
CA GLU A 184 -17.12 -9.35 0.10
C GLU A 184 -16.33 -10.45 0.80
N ASN A 185 -16.94 -11.62 1.03
CA ASN A 185 -16.25 -12.75 1.66
C ASN A 185 -15.09 -13.25 0.80
N ASP A 186 -15.29 -13.38 -0.52
CA ASP A 186 -14.25 -13.70 -1.48
C ASP A 186 -13.06 -12.73 -1.39
N SER A 187 -13.35 -11.42 -1.40
CA SER A 187 -12.31 -10.41 -1.27
C SER A 187 -11.52 -10.50 0.05
N LYS A 188 -12.19 -10.86 1.16
CA LYS A 188 -11.55 -11.03 2.48
C LYS A 188 -10.75 -12.31 2.57
N THR A 189 -11.25 -13.41 2.00
CA THR A 189 -10.60 -14.72 2.05
C THR A 189 -9.38 -14.77 1.13
N ASN A 190 -9.50 -14.23 -0.09
CA ASN A 190 -8.47 -14.36 -1.13
C ASN A 190 -7.54 -13.14 -1.22
N GLY A 191 -7.94 -12.00 -0.67
CA GLY A 191 -7.23 -10.74 -0.82
C GLY A 191 -5.81 -10.72 -0.25
N GLN A 192 -5.57 -11.37 0.90
CA GLN A 192 -4.22 -11.42 1.48
C GLN A 192 -3.28 -12.27 0.61
N ALA A 193 -3.72 -13.46 0.19
CA ALA A 193 -2.92 -14.32 -0.70
C ALA A 193 -2.62 -13.61 -2.03
N TYR A 194 -3.58 -12.83 -2.55
CA TYR A 194 -3.36 -12.00 -3.72
C TYR A 194 -2.32 -10.91 -3.50
N ALA A 195 -2.38 -10.18 -2.38
CA ALA A 195 -1.36 -9.18 -2.04
C ALA A 195 0.02 -9.81 -1.82
N ASP A 196 0.07 -11.01 -1.26
CA ASP A 196 1.31 -11.76 -1.08
C ASP A 196 1.88 -12.27 -2.41
N ALA A 197 1.06 -12.52 -3.43
CA ALA A 197 1.53 -12.92 -4.76
C ALA A 197 1.91 -11.72 -5.64
N ASN A 198 1.20 -10.60 -5.54
CA ASN A 198 1.29 -9.47 -6.48
C ASN A 198 1.93 -8.22 -5.88
N GLY A 199 2.09 -8.15 -4.56
CA GLY A 199 2.76 -7.05 -3.89
C GLY A 199 4.29 -7.12 -3.99
N THR A 200 4.94 -6.00 -3.72
CA THR A 200 6.39 -5.86 -3.65
C THR A 200 6.85 -5.64 -2.22
N CYS A 201 8.11 -5.96 -1.94
CA CYS A 201 8.76 -5.68 -0.66
C CYS A 201 9.85 -4.64 -0.86
N SER A 202 9.95 -3.70 0.08
CA SER A 202 10.99 -2.66 0.10
C SER A 202 11.64 -2.58 1.47
N PHE A 203 12.94 -2.31 1.49
CA PHE A 203 13.73 -2.09 2.70
C PHE A 203 14.15 -0.63 2.73
N GLU A 204 14.12 -0.06 3.93
CA GLU A 204 14.63 1.27 4.21
C GLU A 204 16.11 1.20 4.61
N ASN A 205 16.90 2.18 4.20
CA ASN A 205 18.28 2.25 4.65
C ASN A 205 18.34 2.45 6.17
N VAL A 206 19.33 1.86 6.83
CA VAL A 206 19.70 2.24 8.19
C VAL A 206 20.42 3.59 8.19
N VAL A 207 20.47 4.24 9.35
CA VAL A 207 21.24 5.48 9.51
C VAL A 207 22.72 5.24 9.13
N LYS A 208 23.27 6.15 8.32
CA LYS A 208 24.70 6.21 8.01
C LYS A 208 25.22 7.58 8.43
N SER A 209 26.32 7.62 9.16
CA SER A 209 26.94 8.87 9.63
C SER A 209 28.45 8.70 9.75
N GLY A 210 29.17 9.80 9.52
CA GLY A 210 30.63 9.84 9.53
C GLY A 210 31.21 9.24 8.25
N PHE A 211 31.85 10.09 7.46
CA PHE A 211 32.43 9.71 6.17
C PHE A 211 33.82 10.34 6.06
N VAL A 212 34.76 9.67 5.42
CA VAL A 212 36.10 10.21 5.18
C VAL A 212 36.23 10.47 3.69
N ARG A 213 36.71 11.65 3.32
CA ARG A 213 37.02 11.93 1.92
C ARG A 213 38.03 10.91 1.40
N ASP A 214 37.69 10.16 0.35
CA ASP A 214 38.50 9.03 -0.14
C ASP A 214 39.10 9.27 -1.53
N ASN A 215 38.72 10.37 -2.18
CA ASN A 215 39.18 10.74 -3.51
C ASN A 215 40.38 11.71 -3.49
N CYS A 216 41.26 11.60 -2.50
CA CYS A 216 42.49 12.39 -2.44
C CYS A 216 43.53 11.88 -3.44
N ALA A 217 44.37 12.79 -3.95
CA ALA A 217 45.53 12.41 -4.74
C ALA A 217 46.51 11.57 -3.89
N PRO A 218 47.39 10.75 -4.51
CA PRO A 218 48.35 9.93 -3.77
C PRO A 218 49.16 10.72 -2.73
N GLY A 219 49.29 10.17 -1.53
CA GLY A 219 49.94 10.84 -0.38
C GLY A 219 49.01 11.75 0.44
N GLY A 220 47.83 12.08 -0.06
CA GLY A 220 46.84 12.88 0.65
C GLY A 220 46.01 12.06 1.63
N ILE A 221 45.79 12.60 2.82
CA ILE A 221 44.90 12.04 3.84
C ILE A 221 43.61 12.87 3.84
N GLY A 222 42.47 12.23 3.60
CA GLY A 222 41.17 12.89 3.61
C GLY A 222 40.67 13.20 5.03
N SER A 223 39.99 14.33 5.18
CA SER A 223 39.34 14.71 6.43
C SER A 223 38.08 13.87 6.68
N ALA A 224 37.78 13.62 7.96
CA ALA A 224 36.47 13.13 8.37
C ALA A 224 35.42 14.25 8.29
N VAL A 225 34.26 13.93 7.73
CA VAL A 225 33.10 14.81 7.58
C VAL A 225 31.90 14.15 8.24
N VAL A 226 31.21 14.88 9.12
CA VAL A 226 29.98 14.42 9.75
C VAL A 226 28.81 14.84 8.87
N TYR A 227 28.31 13.91 8.08
CA TYR A 227 27.04 13.99 7.37
C TYR A 227 26.18 12.83 7.83
N THR A 228 24.89 13.04 8.05
CA THR A 228 23.98 11.99 8.52
C THR A 228 22.90 11.74 7.49
N VAL A 229 22.91 10.53 6.92
CA VAL A 229 21.80 10.00 6.15
C VAL A 229 20.85 9.32 7.12
N GLY A 230 19.70 9.95 7.37
CA GLY A 230 18.68 9.41 8.27
C GLY A 230 18.12 8.07 7.81
N VAL A 231 17.52 7.33 8.76
CA VAL A 231 16.79 6.09 8.45
C VAL A 231 15.65 6.38 7.47
N GLY A 232 15.43 5.48 6.51
CA GLY A 232 14.32 5.57 5.56
C GLY A 232 14.43 6.66 4.50
N LYS A 233 15.57 7.36 4.38
CA LYS A 233 15.82 8.30 3.27
C LYS A 233 15.76 7.60 1.90
N TYR A 234 16.28 6.38 1.83
CA TYR A 234 16.33 5.55 0.64
C TYR A 234 15.55 4.24 0.86
N ARG A 235 14.83 3.83 -0.19
CA ARG A 235 14.12 2.54 -0.26
C ARG A 235 14.67 1.71 -1.41
N ALA A 236 14.85 0.41 -1.21
CA ALA A 236 15.27 -0.52 -2.25
C ALA A 236 14.68 -1.92 -2.06
N ALA A 237 14.87 -2.82 -3.03
CA ALA A 237 14.38 -4.20 -2.95
C ALA A 237 15.08 -5.07 -1.89
N THR A 238 16.26 -4.65 -1.43
CA THR A 238 17.03 -5.34 -0.37
C THR A 238 17.63 -4.33 0.60
N GLN A 239 17.88 -4.75 1.84
CA GLN A 239 18.54 -3.93 2.85
C GLN A 239 19.91 -3.40 2.36
N ALA A 240 20.73 -4.28 1.76
CA ALA A 240 22.05 -3.91 1.27
C ALA A 240 22.00 -2.85 0.16
N ALA A 241 21.01 -2.89 -0.72
CA ALA A 241 20.85 -1.90 -1.77
C ALA A 241 20.43 -0.53 -1.21
N ALA A 242 19.52 -0.51 -0.24
CA ALA A 242 19.11 0.74 0.42
C ALA A 242 20.28 1.36 1.20
N ASP A 243 21.03 0.53 1.93
CA ASP A 243 22.21 0.96 2.68
C ASP A 243 23.35 1.42 1.77
N LEU A 244 23.52 0.83 0.60
CA LEU A 244 24.51 1.25 -0.39
C LEU A 244 24.17 2.64 -0.96
N LEU A 245 22.89 2.91 -1.24
CA LEU A 245 22.44 4.25 -1.65
C LEU A 245 22.77 5.29 -0.57
N ALA A 246 22.49 4.98 0.70
CA ALA A 246 22.83 5.85 1.82
C ALA A 246 24.35 6.03 1.98
N GLN A 247 25.13 4.97 1.80
CA GLN A 247 26.60 5.02 1.86
C GLN A 247 27.17 5.89 0.74
N ASN A 248 26.71 5.73 -0.49
CA ASN A 248 27.19 6.48 -1.65
C ASN A 248 26.85 7.98 -1.55
N ASP A 249 25.65 8.31 -1.08
CA ASP A 249 25.24 9.69 -0.84
C ASP A 249 26.16 10.38 0.19
N GLY A 250 26.42 9.71 1.32
CA GLY A 250 27.33 10.27 2.32
C GLY A 250 28.79 10.33 1.87
N GLN A 251 29.26 9.35 1.10
CA GLN A 251 30.61 9.38 0.52
C GLN A 251 30.76 10.51 -0.51
N ALA A 252 29.76 10.71 -1.37
CA ALA A 252 29.72 11.83 -2.31
C ALA A 252 29.77 13.18 -1.58
N TYR A 253 29.02 13.31 -0.48
CA TYR A 253 29.07 14.50 0.36
C TYR A 253 30.47 14.73 0.96
N ALA A 254 31.11 13.71 1.52
CA ALA A 254 32.47 13.83 2.07
C ALA A 254 33.51 14.16 1.00
N ASN A 255 33.36 13.60 -0.19
CA ASN A 255 34.24 13.89 -1.33
C ASN A 255 34.09 15.32 -1.84
N ALA A 256 32.89 15.91 -1.72
CA ALA A 256 32.63 17.30 -2.09
C ALA A 256 33.04 18.30 -1.00
N ASN A 257 32.90 17.95 0.28
CA ASN A 257 33.04 18.90 1.40
C ASN A 257 34.26 18.66 2.30
N GLY A 258 34.95 17.53 2.14
CA GLY A 258 36.17 17.21 2.89
C GLY A 258 37.40 17.90 2.30
N THR A 259 38.46 18.00 3.10
CA THR A 259 39.79 18.50 2.69
C THR A 259 40.77 17.33 2.58
N CYS A 260 41.73 17.43 1.67
CA CYS A 260 42.87 16.51 1.61
C CYS A 260 44.09 17.21 2.22
N THR A 261 44.76 16.56 3.17
CA THR A 261 45.99 17.07 3.80
C THR A 261 47.16 16.21 3.37
N PHE A 262 48.17 16.85 2.80
CA PHE A 262 49.45 16.26 2.41
C PHE A 262 50.50 16.66 3.44
N SER A 263 51.39 15.75 3.80
CA SER A 263 52.47 16.04 4.74
C SER A 263 53.83 15.68 4.13
N SER A 264 54.83 16.48 4.45
CA SER A 264 56.21 16.22 4.06
C SER A 264 57.15 16.56 5.20
N THR A 265 58.20 15.75 5.33
CA THR A 265 59.32 16.04 6.22
C THR A 265 60.59 16.15 5.40
N LYS A 266 61.26 17.29 5.47
CA LYS A 266 62.57 17.51 4.84
C LYS A 266 63.60 17.82 5.90
N SER A 267 64.86 17.53 5.58
CA SER A 267 65.99 17.81 6.45
C SER A 267 67.23 18.24 5.67
N GLY A 268 68.13 18.95 6.35
CA GLY A 268 69.40 19.41 5.80
C GLY A 268 70.47 19.52 6.89
N SER A 269 71.73 19.42 6.48
CA SER A 269 72.90 19.56 7.37
C SER A 269 73.57 20.91 7.14
N PHE A 270 73.79 21.65 8.22
CA PHE A 270 74.31 23.02 8.17
C PHE A 270 75.46 23.17 9.16
N THR A 271 76.58 23.73 8.71
CA THR A 271 77.74 24.00 9.57
C THR A 271 77.61 25.39 10.18
N LYS A 272 77.78 25.52 11.50
CA LYS A 272 77.85 26.83 12.17
C LYS A 272 78.96 27.67 11.55
N ASN A 273 78.63 28.87 11.07
CA ASN A 273 79.56 29.70 10.28
C ASN A 273 79.90 31.06 10.92
N ASN A 274 79.33 31.35 12.09
CA ASN A 274 79.59 32.56 12.86
C ASN A 274 80.46 32.26 14.10
N CYS A 275 81.54 31.48 13.93
CA CYS A 275 82.56 31.30 14.96
C CYS A 275 83.59 32.44 14.91
N ASP A 276 84.18 32.79 16.04
CA ASP A 276 85.31 33.74 16.08
C ASP A 276 86.51 33.21 15.29
N VAL A 277 87.43 34.11 14.93
CA VAL A 277 88.61 33.78 14.11
C VAL A 277 89.39 32.61 14.72
N GLY A 278 89.61 31.56 13.90
CA GLY A 278 90.29 30.33 14.32
C GLY A 278 89.36 29.23 14.85
N GLY A 279 88.04 29.47 14.92
CA GLY A 279 87.04 28.47 15.29
C GLY A 279 86.48 27.70 14.09
N THR A 280 86.34 26.39 14.26
CA THR A 280 85.63 25.50 13.33
C THR A 280 84.25 25.17 13.90
N GLY A 281 83.19 25.43 13.14
CA GLY A 281 81.82 25.14 13.57
C GLY A 281 81.44 23.67 13.43
N SER A 282 80.56 23.19 14.32
CA SER A 282 79.95 21.87 14.20
C SER A 282 78.89 21.82 13.10
N VAL A 283 78.64 20.61 12.57
CA VAL A 283 77.51 20.33 11.67
C VAL A 283 76.27 20.03 12.51
N VAL A 284 75.16 20.70 12.20
CA VAL A 284 73.85 20.50 12.84
C VAL A 284 72.84 20.10 11.77
N VAL A 285 72.04 19.06 12.06
CA VAL A 285 70.92 18.65 11.20
C VAL A 285 69.67 19.42 11.62
N TYR A 286 69.03 20.07 10.66
CA TYR A 286 67.71 20.69 10.83
C TYR A 286 66.67 19.87 10.07
N SER A 287 65.53 19.58 10.71
CA SER A 287 64.43 18.81 10.12
C SER A 287 63.10 19.43 10.50
N LYS A 288 62.18 19.52 9.53
CA LYS A 288 60.85 20.09 9.72
C LYS A 288 59.80 19.28 8.97
N MET A 289 58.69 19.01 9.66
CA MET A 289 57.45 18.53 9.04
C MET A 289 56.53 19.70 8.72
N ILE A 290 56.03 19.76 7.49
CA ILE A 290 55.05 20.74 7.01
C ILE A 290 53.88 20.01 6.35
N THR A 291 52.69 20.61 6.43
CA THR A 291 51.48 20.13 5.77
C THR A 291 50.97 21.12 4.73
N SER A 292 50.37 20.62 3.65
CA SER A 292 49.67 21.39 2.63
C SER A 292 48.27 20.82 2.38
N ILE A 293 47.35 21.67 1.95
CA ILE A 293 46.01 21.27 1.46
C ILE A 293 45.92 21.27 -0.07
N ILE A 294 47.02 21.59 -0.76
CA ILE A 294 47.08 21.74 -2.22
C ILE A 294 47.55 20.44 -2.87
N SER A 295 48.76 19.98 -2.56
CA SER A 295 49.35 18.75 -3.12
C SER A 295 50.55 18.26 -2.32
N GLN A 296 51.04 17.05 -2.64
CA GLN A 296 52.28 16.53 -2.08
C GLN A 296 53.50 17.35 -2.50
N GLU A 297 53.55 17.82 -3.74
CA GLU A 297 54.64 18.66 -4.27
C GLU A 297 54.71 20.01 -3.55
N ASP A 298 53.55 20.61 -3.25
CA ASP A 298 53.48 21.85 -2.48
C ASP A 298 53.98 21.62 -1.05
N ALA A 299 53.55 20.54 -0.38
CA ALA A 299 54.07 20.18 0.95
C ALA A 299 55.59 19.95 0.93
N ASP A 300 56.11 19.27 -0.10
CA ASP A 300 57.54 19.02 -0.28
C ASP A 300 58.33 20.32 -0.49
N THR A 301 57.80 21.23 -1.30
CA THR A 301 58.41 22.55 -1.59
C THR A 301 58.45 23.41 -0.34
N LEU A 302 57.32 23.55 0.35
CA LEU A 302 57.25 24.33 1.59
C LEU A 302 58.20 23.77 2.66
N ALA A 303 58.24 22.45 2.83
CA ALA A 303 59.16 21.80 3.77
C ALA A 303 60.63 22.06 3.41
N GLN A 304 60.97 22.04 2.12
CA GLN A 304 62.33 22.30 1.66
C GLN A 304 62.72 23.78 1.83
N ASP A 305 61.80 24.70 1.54
CA ASP A 305 62.02 26.14 1.69
C ASP A 305 62.26 26.52 3.16
N ASP A 306 61.50 25.93 4.09
CA ASP A 306 61.72 26.12 5.52
C ASP A 306 63.11 25.65 5.96
N VAL A 307 63.53 24.46 5.50
CA VAL A 307 64.86 23.92 5.79
C VAL A 307 65.96 24.84 5.26
N ASN A 308 65.82 25.35 4.03
CA ASN A 308 66.79 26.26 3.43
C ASN A 308 66.85 27.62 4.13
N LEU A 309 65.69 28.16 4.51
CA LEU A 309 65.57 29.48 5.14
C LEU A 309 66.08 29.47 6.58
N ASN A 310 65.68 28.47 7.37
CA ASN A 310 65.89 28.45 8.82
C ASN A 310 67.07 27.59 9.26
N GLY A 311 67.55 26.67 8.41
CA GLY A 311 68.58 25.69 8.76
C GLY A 311 69.89 26.32 9.21
N GLN A 312 70.40 27.32 8.48
CA GLN A 312 71.66 27.99 8.83
C GLN A 312 71.53 28.81 10.12
N ALA A 313 70.42 29.53 10.30
CA ALA A 313 70.16 30.28 11.52
C ALA A 313 70.09 29.35 12.75
N ASN A 314 69.45 28.19 12.59
CA ASN A 314 69.39 27.17 13.63
C ASN A 314 70.79 26.60 13.96
N ALA A 315 71.62 26.28 12.96
CA ALA A 315 72.98 25.81 13.19
C ALA A 315 73.85 26.87 13.87
N ASN A 316 73.68 28.14 13.51
CA ASN A 316 74.37 29.24 14.18
C ASN A 316 73.94 29.44 15.64
N LYS A 317 72.70 29.09 15.97
CA LYS A 317 72.15 29.18 17.33
C LYS A 317 72.52 27.98 18.21
N THR A 318 72.51 26.78 17.65
CA THR A 318 72.58 25.50 18.41
C THR A 318 73.89 24.75 18.21
N GLY A 319 74.66 25.08 17.18
CA GLY A 319 75.97 24.50 16.91
C GLY A 319 77.05 25.01 17.87
N THR A 320 78.15 24.28 17.95
CA THR A 320 79.30 24.60 18.80
C THR A 320 80.48 25.05 17.94
N CYS A 321 81.39 25.83 18.53
CA CYS A 321 82.67 26.19 17.90
C CYS A 321 83.80 25.45 18.62
N SER A 322 84.64 24.78 17.86
CA SER A 322 85.87 24.17 18.37
C SER A 322 87.07 25.00 17.92
N PHE A 323 87.96 25.35 18.85
CA PHE A 323 89.14 26.17 18.58
C PHE A 323 90.38 25.31 18.70
N GLY A 324 91.30 25.45 17.74
CA GLY A 324 92.63 24.86 17.81
C GLY A 324 93.68 25.91 18.14
N ASN A 325 94.76 25.51 18.81
CA ASN A 325 95.88 26.38 19.09
C ASN A 325 96.53 26.87 17.78
N VAL A 326 96.98 28.13 17.75
CA VAL A 326 97.92 28.57 16.70
C VAL A 326 99.31 27.98 16.97
N ALA A 327 100.15 27.90 15.93
CA ALA A 327 101.51 27.44 16.11
C ALA A 327 102.24 28.35 17.12
N LYS A 328 102.81 27.76 18.18
CA LYS A 328 103.58 28.48 19.21
C LYS A 328 105.00 27.93 19.22
N SER A 329 105.98 28.84 19.12
CA SER A 329 107.39 28.49 19.14
C SER A 329 108.17 29.50 19.99
N GLY A 330 109.26 29.03 20.60
CA GLY A 330 110.08 29.82 21.52
C GLY A 330 109.47 29.89 22.91
N PHE A 331 110.08 29.17 23.86
CA PHE A 331 109.66 29.16 25.26
C PHE A 331 110.86 29.47 26.16
N VAL A 332 110.66 30.31 27.18
CA VAL A 332 111.70 30.66 28.17
C VAL A 332 111.33 30.02 29.50
N ARG A 333 112.30 29.37 30.14
CA ARG A 333 112.11 28.80 31.49
C ARG A 333 111.70 29.90 32.47
N ASN A 334 110.52 29.79 33.07
CA ASN A 334 109.93 30.86 33.90
C ASN A 334 109.87 30.51 35.40
N ASN A 335 110.43 29.37 35.82
CA ASN A 335 110.38 28.87 37.20
C ASN A 335 111.75 28.88 37.88
N CYS A 336 112.59 29.86 37.57
CA CYS A 336 113.87 30.04 38.24
C CYS A 336 113.69 30.65 39.64
N ALA A 337 114.56 30.30 40.59
CA ALA A 337 114.61 30.93 41.91
C ALA A 337 114.94 32.44 41.79
N VAL A 338 114.56 33.24 42.79
CA VAL A 338 114.75 34.71 42.80
C VAL A 338 116.20 35.07 42.46
N GLY A 339 116.39 35.81 41.36
CA GLY A 339 117.70 36.21 40.82
C GLY A 339 118.22 35.39 39.63
N GLY A 340 117.56 34.32 39.22
CA GLY A 340 117.96 33.51 38.05
C GLY A 340 117.31 33.96 36.73
N ILE A 341 118.09 33.91 35.63
CA ILE A 341 117.58 34.15 34.26
C ILE A 341 117.35 32.81 33.56
N GLY A 342 116.15 32.61 33.03
CA GLY A 342 115.79 31.39 32.30
C GLY A 342 116.41 31.31 30.90
N SER A 343 116.83 30.11 30.49
CA SER A 343 117.24 29.84 29.11
C SER A 343 116.05 29.76 28.16
N ALA A 344 116.25 30.18 26.91
CA ALA A 344 115.28 30.03 25.83
C ALA A 344 115.47 28.68 25.12
N VAL A 345 114.37 27.97 24.83
CA VAL A 345 114.34 26.71 24.08
C VAL A 345 113.36 26.84 22.92
N VAL A 346 113.77 26.39 21.74
CA VAL A 346 112.91 26.35 20.54
C VAL A 346 112.23 24.99 20.47
N TYR A 347 110.99 24.93 20.91
CA TYR A 347 110.06 23.83 20.65
C TYR A 347 108.87 24.43 19.92
N THR A 348 108.39 23.79 18.84
CA THR A 348 107.23 24.28 18.09
C THR A 348 106.05 23.36 18.36
N VAL A 349 105.02 23.91 18.99
CA VAL A 349 103.69 23.30 19.01
C VAL A 349 103.05 23.67 17.67
N ALA A 350 102.82 22.68 16.82
CA ALA A 350 102.13 22.89 15.54
C ALA A 350 100.72 23.46 15.77
N ALA A 351 100.19 24.19 14.78
CA ALA A 351 98.80 24.66 14.84
C ALA A 351 97.82 23.47 14.85
N GLY A 352 96.73 23.58 15.61
CA GLY A 352 95.67 22.57 15.71
C GLY A 352 96.02 21.30 16.50
N LYS A 353 97.11 21.32 17.30
CA LYS A 353 97.52 20.20 18.15
C LYS A 353 96.69 20.08 19.44
N TYR A 354 96.22 21.19 19.98
CA TYR A 354 95.42 21.32 21.20
C TYR A 354 94.22 22.21 20.94
#